data_AF-A0A349A161-F1
#
_entry.id   AF-A0A349A161-F1
#
_cell.length_a   1.000
_cell.length_b   1.000
_cell.length_c   1.000
_cell.angle_alpha   90.00
_cell.angle_beta   90.00
_cell.angle_gamma   90.00
#
_symmetry.space_group_name_H-M   'P 1'
#
loop_
_entity.id
_entity.type
_entity.pdbx_description
1 polymer ?
#
loop_
_entity_poly.entity_id
_entity_poly.type
_entity_poly.pdbx_seq_one_letter_code
_entity_poly.pdbx_strand_id
1 'polypeptide(L)'
;MLQIIGTPAKRVPGGTLEQQSCLSPLVGGVTKFSVTVTEIAWASWARWDDFGTTFPPRLDVVGDLLRKIPKVDDLLRHEEWQRRLASFPATLSKDMLRITLDELRSSIKEGAVEVLPTSEKIIADTAKKVQDSVKPGLRTVINATGVIIHTNLGRSMLSRAAVDAIMKVANNYCNLEYDVGAGKRGDRYEHCLSVLRRLTGAQGALIVNNNAAAV
;
A
#
# COMPACT_ATOMS: atom_id res chain seq x y z
N MET A 1 -2.53 27.23 1.41
CA MET A 1 -2.50 28.20 2.52
C MET A 1 -1.07 28.68 2.61
N LEU A 2 -0.81 29.95 2.29
CA LEU A 2 0.53 30.55 2.28
C LEU A 2 0.68 31.25 3.63
N GLN A 3 1.66 30.88 4.44
CA GLN A 3 1.88 31.49 5.75
C GLN A 3 3.00 32.52 5.63
N ILE A 4 2.66 33.80 5.85
CA ILE A 4 3.61 34.92 5.87
C ILE A 4 4.07 35.08 7.31
N ILE A 5 5.36 34.84 7.57
CA ILE A 5 5.94 35.00 8.91
C ILE A 5 6.51 36.41 9.04
N GLY A 6 5.86 37.24 9.87
CA GLY A 6 6.41 38.51 10.37
C GLY A 6 6.92 38.33 11.79
N THR A 7 8.14 38.77 12.07
CA THR A 7 8.76 38.73 13.40
C THR A 7 8.36 39.94 14.26
N PRO A 8 8.14 39.73 15.58
CA PRO A 8 8.65 40.72 16.52
C PRO A 8 9.34 40.12 17.78
N ALA A 9 10.48 40.75 18.09
CA ALA A 9 11.12 41.06 19.38
C ALA A 9 11.33 40.02 20.51
N LYS A 10 12.60 39.99 20.97
CA LYS A 10 13.20 39.23 22.09
C LYS A 10 12.56 39.48 23.47
N ARG A 11 12.50 38.42 24.29
CA ARG A 11 12.75 38.46 25.75
C ARG A 11 13.50 37.19 26.20
N VAL A 12 14.43 37.36 27.14
CA VAL A 12 15.29 36.35 27.79
C VAL A 12 15.36 36.78 29.28
N PRO A 13 15.74 35.96 30.27
CA PRO A 13 15.25 34.63 30.68
C PRO A 13 14.80 34.60 32.17
N GLY A 14 14.20 33.51 32.64
CA GLY A 14 14.22 33.13 34.07
C GLY A 14 12.85 32.76 34.67
N GLY A 15 12.71 31.51 35.10
CA GLY A 15 11.57 31.04 35.90
C GLY A 15 11.34 29.54 35.77
N THR A 16 11.95 28.76 36.65
CA THR A 16 11.61 27.35 36.92
C THR A 16 10.61 27.33 38.07
N LEU A 17 9.47 26.66 37.93
CA LEU A 17 8.73 26.09 39.06
C LEU A 17 8.00 24.81 38.64
N GLU A 18 8.18 23.81 39.47
CA GLU A 18 7.70 22.43 39.38
C GLU A 18 6.24 22.24 39.87
N GLN A 19 5.64 21.19 39.31
CA GLN A 19 4.66 20.22 39.87
C GLN A 19 3.23 20.61 40.30
N GLN A 20 2.27 19.87 39.74
CA GLN A 20 1.23 19.05 40.42
C GLN A 20 0.48 18.27 39.32
N SER A 21 0.68 16.96 39.11
CA SER A 21 0.20 15.79 39.86
C SER A 21 -1.27 15.84 40.30
N CYS A 22 -2.12 15.08 39.59
CA CYS A 22 -3.36 14.50 40.10
C CYS A 22 -3.65 13.18 39.37
N LEU A 23 -3.51 12.06 40.11
CA LEU A 23 -4.43 10.91 40.26
C LEU A 23 -4.94 10.23 38.97
N SER A 24 -4.86 8.92 38.75
CA SER A 24 -4.95 7.77 39.67
C SER A 24 -4.64 6.43 38.94
N PRO A 25 -4.44 5.32 39.69
CA PRO A 25 -3.96 4.03 39.18
C PRO A 25 -5.09 2.99 39.03
N LEU A 26 -5.06 2.16 37.98
CA LEU A 26 -5.87 0.95 37.92
C LEU A 26 -5.09 -0.26 37.34
N VAL A 27 -4.68 -1.12 38.27
CA VAL A 27 -4.81 -2.60 38.31
C VAL A 27 -4.21 -3.46 37.19
N GLY A 28 -3.34 -4.40 37.61
CA GLY A 28 -2.99 -5.65 36.91
C GLY A 28 -1.47 -5.81 36.78
N GLY A 29 -0.74 -6.40 37.74
CA GLY A 29 -0.91 -7.78 38.19
C GLY A 29 0.03 -8.68 37.37
N VAL A 30 1.32 -8.71 37.71
CA VAL A 30 2.30 -9.59 37.07
C VAL A 30 2.08 -11.02 37.56
N THR A 31 1.42 -11.84 36.76
CA THR A 31 1.23 -13.27 37.05
C THR A 31 2.50 -14.04 36.68
N LYS A 32 3.22 -14.53 37.70
CA LYS A 32 4.18 -15.63 37.55
C LYS A 32 3.42 -16.87 37.07
N PHE A 33 3.79 -17.42 35.92
CA PHE A 33 3.36 -18.76 35.52
C PHE A 33 4.30 -19.79 36.14
N SER A 34 3.80 -20.58 37.08
CA SER A 34 4.40 -21.85 37.49
C SER A 34 3.69 -22.97 36.75
N VAL A 35 4.42 -23.75 35.94
CA VAL A 35 3.91 -24.99 35.35
C VAL A 35 4.06 -26.09 36.39
N THR A 36 2.96 -26.58 36.91
CA THR A 36 2.92 -27.82 37.68
C THR A 36 2.49 -28.94 36.72
N VAL A 37 3.35 -29.92 36.51
CA VAL A 37 2.99 -31.13 35.77
C VAL A 37 2.24 -32.03 36.74
N THR A 38 0.92 -32.03 36.64
CA THR A 38 0.06 -33.00 37.32
C THR A 38 -0.08 -34.22 36.42
N GLU A 39 0.05 -35.41 37.02
CA GLU A 39 -0.01 -36.72 36.37
C GLU A 39 -1.12 -36.85 35.32
N ILE A 40 -0.75 -37.38 34.16
CA ILE A 40 -1.69 -37.83 33.14
C ILE A 40 -2.35 -39.11 33.67
N ALA A 41 -3.62 -39.00 34.07
CA ALA A 41 -4.46 -40.15 34.34
C ALA A 41 -4.74 -40.91 33.03
N TRP A 42 -4.20 -42.12 32.90
CA TRP A 42 -4.41 -43.06 31.79
C TRP A 42 -5.78 -43.77 31.87
N ALA A 43 -6.88 -43.02 31.98
CA ALA A 43 -8.21 -43.62 32.05
C ALA A 43 -9.27 -42.76 31.37
N SER A 44 -9.44 -42.97 30.06
CA SER A 44 -10.73 -42.95 29.35
C SER A 44 -10.43 -42.83 27.85
N TRP A 45 -10.50 -43.96 27.14
CA TRP A 45 -10.66 -43.93 25.69
C TRP A 45 -12.08 -43.40 25.42
N ALA A 46 -12.20 -42.11 25.13
CA ALA A 46 -13.43 -41.56 24.59
C ALA A 46 -13.82 -42.39 23.36
N ARG A 47 -15.07 -42.84 23.29
CA ARG A 47 -15.61 -43.54 22.13
C ARG A 47 -15.48 -42.63 20.93
N TRP A 48 -15.05 -43.20 19.81
CA TRP A 48 -14.89 -42.52 18.52
C TRP A 48 -16.19 -41.89 17.98
N ASP A 49 -17.34 -42.18 18.59
CA ASP A 49 -18.67 -41.79 18.14
C ASP A 49 -19.15 -40.43 18.70
N ASP A 50 -18.44 -39.80 19.64
CA ASP A 50 -18.86 -38.55 20.30
C ASP A 50 -18.40 -37.25 19.61
N PHE A 51 -17.63 -37.34 18.51
CA PHE A 51 -17.27 -36.16 17.72
C PHE A 51 -18.34 -35.85 16.68
N GLY A 52 -19.10 -34.78 16.93
CA GLY A 52 -20.03 -34.18 15.98
C GLY A 52 -19.43 -34.10 14.57
N THR A 53 -20.21 -34.54 13.59
CA THR A 53 -19.83 -34.84 12.21
C THR A 53 -19.31 -33.64 11.43
N THR A 54 -18.04 -33.30 11.63
CA THR A 54 -17.20 -32.69 10.59
C THR A 54 -15.92 -33.52 10.51
N PHE A 55 -16.00 -34.61 9.73
CA PHE A 55 -14.81 -35.36 9.37
C PHE A 55 -13.87 -34.43 8.58
N PRO A 56 -12.56 -34.36 8.90
CA PRO A 56 -11.61 -33.72 8.00
C PRO A 56 -11.74 -34.37 6.61
N PRO A 57 -11.53 -33.62 5.52
CA PRO A 57 -11.67 -34.17 4.18
C PRO A 57 -10.89 -35.47 4.06
N ARG A 58 -11.54 -36.48 3.48
CA ARG A 58 -10.97 -37.80 3.24
C ARG A 58 -9.57 -37.65 2.62
N LEU A 59 -8.52 -38.04 3.37
CA LEU A 59 -7.11 -37.78 3.01
C LEU A 59 -6.72 -38.37 1.64
N ASP A 60 -7.41 -39.42 1.21
CA ASP A 60 -7.34 -40.04 -0.11
C ASP A 60 -7.76 -39.07 -1.23
N VAL A 61 -8.84 -38.30 -1.03
CA VAL A 61 -9.37 -37.36 -2.03
C VAL A 61 -8.45 -36.15 -2.19
N VAL A 62 -7.89 -35.63 -1.08
CA VAL A 62 -6.95 -34.49 -1.10
C VAL A 62 -5.68 -34.84 -1.88
N GLY A 63 -5.10 -36.02 -1.61
CA GLY A 63 -3.91 -36.50 -2.31
C GLY A 63 -4.12 -36.68 -3.82
N ASP A 64 -5.27 -37.20 -4.22
CA ASP A 64 -5.62 -37.41 -5.62
C ASP A 64 -5.84 -36.09 -6.38
N LEU A 65 -6.49 -35.10 -5.76
CA LEU A 65 -6.67 -33.77 -6.35
C LEU A 65 -5.33 -33.05 -6.53
N LEU A 66 -4.43 -33.12 -5.54
CA LEU A 66 -3.11 -32.49 -5.64
C LEU A 66 -2.26 -33.06 -6.78
N ARG A 67 -2.35 -34.36 -7.04
CA ARG A 67 -1.63 -35.01 -8.15
C ARG A 67 -2.19 -34.63 -9.52
N LYS A 68 -3.46 -34.24 -9.60
CA LYS A 68 -4.13 -33.86 -10.85
C LYS A 68 -3.87 -32.40 -11.27
N ILE A 69 -3.23 -31.58 -10.42
CA ILE A 69 -2.86 -30.20 -10.78
C ILE A 69 -1.98 -30.22 -12.05
N PRO A 70 -2.32 -29.46 -13.11
CA PRO A 70 -1.52 -29.41 -14.32
C PRO A 70 -0.09 -28.94 -14.06
N LYS A 71 0.88 -29.48 -14.82
CA LYS A 71 2.26 -29.00 -14.75
C LYS A 71 2.33 -27.57 -15.29
N VAL A 72 3.24 -26.78 -14.72
CA VAL A 72 3.49 -25.40 -15.16
C VAL A 72 3.78 -25.36 -16.66
N ASP A 73 4.65 -26.24 -17.16
CA ASP A 73 5.01 -26.26 -18.58
C ASP A 73 3.83 -26.53 -19.52
N ASP A 74 2.85 -27.34 -19.09
CA ASP A 74 1.65 -27.62 -19.89
C ASP A 74 0.76 -26.37 -19.98
N LEU A 75 0.62 -25.64 -18.88
CA LEU A 75 -0.12 -24.37 -18.84
C LEU A 75 0.58 -23.28 -19.68
N LEU A 76 1.92 -23.23 -19.65
CA LEU A 76 2.70 -22.26 -20.43
C LEU A 76 2.59 -22.52 -21.95
N ARG A 77 2.45 -23.77 -22.37
CA ARG A 77 2.27 -24.15 -23.80
C ARG A 77 0.83 -24.00 -24.28
N HIS A 78 -0.12 -23.78 -23.37
CA HIS A 78 -1.53 -23.67 -23.70
C HIS A 78 -1.84 -22.44 -24.57
N GLU A 79 -2.74 -22.57 -25.55
CA GLU A 79 -3.05 -21.47 -26.48
C GLU A 79 -3.65 -20.26 -25.75
N GLU A 80 -4.58 -20.48 -24.81
CA GLU A 80 -5.13 -19.41 -23.96
C GLU A 80 -4.06 -18.64 -23.17
N TRP A 81 -3.01 -19.32 -22.72
CA TRP A 81 -1.91 -18.67 -22.01
C TRP A 81 -1.21 -17.68 -22.93
N GLN A 82 -0.84 -18.14 -24.13
CA GLN A 82 -0.20 -17.29 -25.14
C GLN A 82 -1.10 -16.12 -25.51
N ARG A 83 -2.39 -16.35 -25.72
CA ARG A 83 -3.34 -15.30 -26.11
C ARG A 83 -3.55 -14.23 -25.04
N ARG A 84 -3.76 -14.63 -23.78
CA ARG A 84 -4.13 -13.72 -22.67
C ARG A 84 -2.94 -12.99 -22.07
N LEU A 85 -1.76 -13.60 -22.13
CA LEU A 85 -0.57 -13.10 -21.44
C LEU A 85 0.51 -12.55 -22.38
N ALA A 86 0.28 -12.54 -23.70
CA ALA A 86 1.22 -12.02 -24.70
C ALA A 86 1.71 -10.59 -24.44
N SER A 87 0.85 -9.72 -23.89
CA SER A 87 1.19 -8.32 -23.63
C SER A 87 1.90 -8.09 -22.29
N PHE A 88 2.14 -9.12 -21.49
CA PHE A 88 2.72 -9.00 -20.16
C PHE A 88 4.13 -9.59 -20.09
N PRO A 89 5.00 -9.09 -19.18
CA PRO A 89 6.33 -9.66 -18.99
C PRO A 89 6.25 -11.13 -18.56
N ALA A 90 6.95 -12.01 -19.27
CA ALA A 90 6.90 -13.45 -19.03
C ALA A 90 7.27 -13.86 -17.59
N THR A 91 8.22 -13.16 -16.97
CA THR A 91 8.61 -13.39 -15.56
C THR A 91 7.44 -13.13 -14.62
N LEU A 92 6.78 -11.98 -14.78
CA LEU A 92 5.61 -11.61 -13.97
C LEU A 92 4.47 -12.63 -14.13
N SER A 93 4.18 -13.02 -15.38
CA SER A 93 3.14 -14.00 -15.66
C SER A 93 3.43 -15.34 -14.99
N LYS A 94 4.68 -15.83 -15.07
CA LYS A 94 5.11 -17.07 -14.40
C LYS A 94 5.02 -16.99 -12.88
N ASP A 95 5.39 -15.86 -12.29
CA ASP A 95 5.31 -15.68 -10.84
C ASP A 95 3.86 -15.64 -10.36
N MET A 96 2.97 -14.97 -11.10
CA MET A 96 1.53 -15.01 -10.82
C MET A 96 0.92 -16.39 -11.02
N LEU A 97 1.41 -17.18 -11.98
CA LEU A 97 0.98 -18.58 -12.14
C LEU A 97 1.36 -19.41 -10.93
N ARG A 98 2.60 -19.27 -10.42
CA ARG A 98 3.04 -19.97 -9.20
C ARG A 98 2.14 -19.61 -8.02
N ILE A 99 1.86 -18.33 -7.82
CA ILE A 99 0.95 -17.85 -6.76
C ILE A 99 -0.45 -18.48 -6.92
N THR A 100 -1.03 -18.46 -8.14
CA THR A 100 -2.33 -19.10 -8.39
C THR A 100 -2.32 -20.60 -8.08
N LEU A 101 -1.26 -21.33 -8.45
CA LEU A 101 -1.16 -22.76 -8.17
C LEU A 101 -0.93 -23.03 -6.67
N ASP A 102 -0.19 -22.18 -5.97
CA ASP A 102 0.03 -22.33 -4.52
C ASP A 102 -1.24 -22.05 -3.73
N GLU A 103 -2.03 -21.04 -4.12
CA GLU A 103 -3.37 -20.83 -3.55
C GLU A 103 -4.28 -22.03 -3.81
N LEU A 104 -4.30 -22.56 -5.04
CA LEU A 104 -5.08 -23.75 -5.36
C LEU A 104 -4.67 -24.96 -4.51
N ARG A 105 -3.37 -25.17 -4.30
CA ARG A 105 -2.85 -26.23 -3.41
C ARG A 105 -3.31 -26.05 -1.97
N SER A 106 -3.28 -24.82 -1.45
CA SER A 106 -3.75 -24.51 -0.10
C SER A 106 -5.25 -24.78 0.02
N SER A 107 -6.07 -24.31 -0.93
CA SER A 107 -7.52 -24.53 -0.91
C SER A 107 -7.90 -26.01 -1.02
N ILE A 108 -7.14 -26.83 -1.76
CA ILE A 108 -7.33 -28.28 -1.78
C ILE A 108 -7.02 -28.92 -0.42
N LYS A 109 -5.92 -28.51 0.23
CA LYS A 109 -5.53 -29.02 1.56
C LYS A 109 -6.54 -28.65 2.65
N GLU A 110 -7.15 -27.48 2.53
CA GLU A 110 -8.21 -27.00 3.41
C GLU A 110 -9.58 -27.65 3.14
N GLY A 111 -9.69 -28.47 2.09
CA GLY A 111 -10.94 -29.13 1.70
C GLY A 111 -11.95 -28.19 1.03
N ALA A 112 -11.55 -26.97 0.67
CA ALA A 112 -12.42 -25.98 0.01
C ALA A 112 -12.64 -26.25 -1.49
N VAL A 113 -11.90 -27.22 -2.05
CA VAL A 113 -11.97 -27.60 -3.46
C VAL A 113 -12.29 -29.08 -3.56
N GLU A 114 -13.52 -29.39 -3.98
CA GLU A 114 -13.96 -30.76 -4.24
C GLU A 114 -13.64 -31.20 -5.69
N VAL A 115 -13.61 -30.23 -6.62
CA VAL A 115 -13.36 -30.46 -8.04
C VAL A 115 -12.27 -29.52 -8.53
N LEU A 116 -11.26 -30.09 -9.19
CA LEU A 116 -10.13 -29.31 -9.72
C LEU A 116 -10.61 -28.38 -10.86
N PRO A 117 -10.23 -27.08 -10.84
CA PRO A 117 -10.52 -26.18 -11.95
C PRO A 117 -9.80 -26.63 -13.23
N THR A 118 -10.41 -26.33 -14.39
CA THR A 118 -9.79 -26.63 -15.69
C THR A 118 -8.54 -25.76 -15.92
N SER A 119 -7.68 -26.19 -16.85
CA SER A 119 -6.49 -25.43 -17.24
C SER A 119 -6.85 -24.02 -17.70
N GLU A 120 -7.92 -23.85 -18.48
CA GLU A 120 -8.40 -22.56 -18.95
C GLU A 120 -8.82 -21.65 -17.80
N LYS A 121 -9.45 -22.22 -16.76
CA LYS A 121 -9.85 -21.48 -15.57
C LYS A 121 -8.63 -21.01 -14.77
N ILE A 122 -7.64 -21.87 -14.56
CA ILE A 122 -6.38 -21.51 -13.90
C ILE A 122 -5.68 -20.39 -14.68
N ILE A 123 -5.59 -20.51 -16.01
CA ILE A 123 -4.99 -19.49 -16.87
C ILE A 123 -5.76 -18.17 -16.79
N ALA A 124 -7.09 -18.21 -16.79
CA ALA A 124 -7.93 -17.02 -16.67
C ALA A 124 -7.73 -16.31 -15.32
N ASP A 125 -7.64 -17.06 -14.23
CA ASP A 125 -7.42 -16.52 -12.88
C ASP A 125 -6.00 -15.94 -12.74
N THR A 126 -4.99 -16.61 -13.28
CA THR A 126 -3.63 -16.05 -13.39
C THR A 126 -3.63 -14.77 -14.22
N ALA A 127 -4.29 -14.74 -15.38
CA ALA A 127 -4.34 -13.55 -16.23
C ALA A 127 -4.99 -12.37 -15.50
N LYS A 128 -6.05 -12.61 -14.72
CA LYS A 128 -6.67 -11.59 -13.87
C LYS A 128 -5.69 -11.02 -12.85
N LYS A 129 -4.93 -11.87 -12.14
CA LYS A 129 -3.91 -11.42 -11.17
C LYS A 129 -2.76 -10.66 -11.82
N VAL A 130 -2.30 -11.09 -12.99
CA VAL A 130 -1.30 -10.36 -13.76
C VAL A 130 -1.85 -8.98 -14.12
N GLN A 131 -3.07 -8.92 -14.64
CA GLN A 131 -3.70 -7.64 -14.96
C GLN A 131 -3.86 -6.74 -13.74
N ASP A 132 -4.24 -7.29 -12.59
CA ASP A 132 -4.41 -6.53 -11.35
C ASP A 132 -3.06 -6.03 -10.79
N SER A 133 -1.99 -6.82 -10.92
CA SER A 133 -0.66 -6.45 -10.40
C SER A 133 0.03 -5.37 -11.21
N VAL A 134 -0.27 -5.24 -12.51
CA VAL A 134 0.29 -4.14 -13.33
C VAL A 134 -0.53 -2.85 -13.29
N LYS A 135 -1.73 -2.87 -12.68
CA LYS A 135 -2.53 -1.65 -12.60
C LYS A 135 -1.83 -0.63 -11.70
N PRO A 136 -1.72 0.65 -12.12
CA PRO A 136 -1.19 1.70 -11.25
C PRO A 136 -1.94 1.78 -9.92
N GLY A 137 -1.19 2.01 -8.83
CA GLY A 137 -1.76 2.22 -7.50
C GLY A 137 -2.58 3.51 -7.42
N LEU A 138 -2.11 4.58 -8.08
CA LEU A 138 -2.87 5.81 -8.26
C LEU A 138 -3.69 5.75 -9.54
N ARG A 139 -4.99 6.02 -9.43
CA ARG A 139 -5.93 6.02 -10.56
C ARG A 139 -6.83 7.24 -10.50
N THR A 140 -7.29 7.67 -11.67
CA THR A 140 -8.30 8.72 -11.78
C THR A 140 -9.62 8.23 -11.20
N VAL A 141 -10.31 9.12 -10.50
CA VAL A 141 -11.61 8.88 -9.86
C VAL A 141 -12.59 9.99 -10.22
N ILE A 142 -13.88 9.68 -10.20
CA ILE A 142 -14.95 10.67 -10.36
C ILE A 142 -15.42 11.09 -8.96
N ASN A 143 -15.29 12.38 -8.64
CA ASN A 143 -15.79 12.91 -7.37
C ASN A 143 -17.29 13.23 -7.46
N ALA A 144 -18.12 12.37 -6.87
CA ALA A 144 -19.57 12.55 -6.77
C ALA A 144 -20.03 13.03 -5.37
N THR A 145 -19.11 13.42 -4.49
CA THR A 145 -19.42 13.80 -3.09
C THR A 145 -19.91 15.24 -2.94
N GLY A 146 -19.70 16.09 -3.95
CA GLY A 146 -19.90 17.54 -3.85
C GLY A 146 -18.83 18.29 -3.05
N VAL A 147 -17.86 17.60 -2.43
CA VAL A 147 -16.76 18.22 -1.69
C VAL A 147 -15.66 18.69 -2.67
N ILE A 148 -15.45 20.01 -2.74
CA ILE A 148 -14.47 20.60 -3.67
C ILE A 148 -13.03 20.30 -3.25
N ILE A 149 -12.64 20.60 -2.01
CA ILE A 149 -11.29 20.33 -1.48
C ILE A 149 -11.31 19.01 -0.72
N HIS A 150 -11.23 17.90 -1.47
CA HIS A 150 -11.34 16.58 -0.88
C HIS A 150 -9.96 16.04 -0.46
N THR A 151 -9.70 15.92 0.83
CA THR A 151 -8.39 15.50 1.38
C THR A 151 -7.96 14.12 0.87
N ASN A 152 -8.86 13.15 0.86
CA ASN A 152 -8.57 11.78 0.39
C ASN A 152 -8.44 11.66 -1.14
N LEU A 153 -9.02 12.56 -1.92
CA LEU A 153 -8.99 12.52 -3.39
C LEU A 153 -7.97 13.48 -4.00
N GLY A 154 -7.02 13.98 -3.20
CA GLY A 154 -5.91 14.80 -3.70
C GLY A 154 -6.13 16.32 -3.67
N ARG A 155 -7.11 16.81 -2.89
CA ARG A 155 -7.39 18.24 -2.68
C ARG A 155 -7.79 18.95 -3.97
N SER A 156 -6.97 19.89 -4.45
CA SER A 156 -7.29 20.76 -5.58
C SER A 156 -6.79 20.18 -6.89
N MET A 157 -7.65 20.18 -7.92
CA MET A 157 -7.24 19.88 -9.28
C MET A 157 -6.39 21.04 -9.85
N LEU A 158 -5.40 20.69 -10.69
CA LEU A 158 -4.64 21.67 -11.45
C LEU A 158 -5.42 22.08 -12.71
N SER A 159 -5.29 23.34 -13.10
CA SER A 159 -5.79 23.80 -14.40
C SER A 159 -5.00 23.15 -15.54
N ARG A 160 -5.61 23.05 -16.73
CA ARG A 160 -4.93 22.51 -17.91
C ARG A 160 -3.62 23.24 -18.21
N ALA A 161 -3.63 24.57 -18.13
CA ALA A 161 -2.43 25.40 -18.33
C ALA A 161 -1.31 25.08 -17.33
N ALA A 162 -1.64 24.82 -16.06
CA ALA A 162 -0.64 24.43 -15.06
C ALA A 162 -0.05 23.05 -15.34
N VAL A 163 -0.90 22.08 -15.72
CA VAL A 163 -0.44 20.73 -16.12
C VAL A 163 0.50 20.81 -17.33
N ASP A 164 0.11 21.57 -18.36
CA ASP A 164 0.93 21.71 -19.58
C ASP A 164 2.28 22.38 -19.28
N ALA A 165 2.33 23.36 -18.36
CA ALA A 165 3.57 23.98 -17.90
C ALA A 165 4.49 22.98 -17.17
N ILE A 166 3.93 22.16 -16.28
CA ILE A 166 4.68 21.10 -15.57
C ILE A 166 5.25 20.09 -16.57
N MET A 167 4.44 19.63 -17.54
CA MET A 167 4.90 18.65 -18.53
C MET A 167 6.05 19.19 -19.39
N LYS A 168 6.04 20.49 -19.75
CA LYS A 168 7.13 21.11 -20.51
C LYS A 168 8.47 21.06 -19.77
N VAL A 169 8.47 21.37 -18.46
CA VAL A 169 9.70 21.38 -17.64
C VAL A 169 10.11 19.98 -17.17
N ALA A 170 9.16 19.06 -16.97
CA ALA A 170 9.45 17.70 -16.52
C ALA A 170 10.07 16.83 -17.62
N ASN A 171 9.79 17.12 -18.89
CA ASN A 171 10.29 16.36 -20.04
C ASN A 171 11.67 16.83 -20.55
N ASN A 172 12.25 17.88 -19.96
CA ASN A 172 13.52 18.46 -20.41
C ASN A 172 14.39 18.90 -19.24
N TYR A 173 15.68 19.15 -19.48
CA TYR A 173 16.47 19.95 -18.55
C TYR A 173 15.89 21.36 -18.47
N CYS A 174 15.89 21.94 -17.27
CA CYS A 174 15.44 23.31 -17.04
C CYS A 174 16.42 24.06 -16.14
N ASN A 175 16.29 25.37 -16.11
CA ASN A 175 17.11 26.28 -15.31
C ASN A 175 16.70 26.31 -13.82
N LEU A 176 16.31 25.16 -13.26
CA LEU A 176 15.79 25.04 -11.90
C LEU A 176 16.71 25.68 -10.86
N GLU A 177 18.02 25.44 -10.95
CA GLU A 177 19.05 26.07 -10.10
C GLU A 177 20.13 26.74 -10.94
N TYR A 178 19.77 27.32 -12.08
CA TYR A 178 20.72 27.95 -12.98
C TYR A 178 20.23 29.33 -13.43
N ASP A 179 21.07 30.33 -13.24
CA ASP A 179 20.83 31.67 -13.76
C ASP A 179 21.41 31.75 -15.18
N VAL A 180 20.52 31.81 -16.17
CA VAL A 180 20.87 31.87 -17.59
C VAL A 180 21.54 33.20 -17.94
N GLY A 181 21.16 34.30 -17.28
CA GLY A 181 21.75 35.62 -17.54
C GLY A 181 23.16 35.73 -16.97
N ALA A 182 23.39 35.17 -15.78
CA ALA A 182 24.69 35.19 -15.12
C ALA A 182 25.61 34.01 -15.45
N GLY A 183 25.10 32.97 -16.14
CA GLY A 183 25.88 31.79 -16.54
C GLY A 183 26.40 30.96 -15.37
N LYS A 184 25.69 30.95 -14.23
CA LYS A 184 26.14 30.29 -12.99
C LYS A 184 24.97 29.65 -12.23
N ARG A 185 25.30 28.89 -11.18
CA ARG A 185 24.30 28.32 -10.27
C ARG A 185 23.46 29.44 -9.65
N GLY A 186 22.14 29.26 -9.65
CA GLY A 186 21.15 30.16 -9.05
C GLY A 186 20.30 29.46 -7.98
N ASP A 187 19.40 30.22 -7.37
CA ASP A 187 18.44 29.71 -6.39
C ASP A 187 17.10 29.36 -7.07
N ARG A 188 16.58 28.17 -6.78
CA ARG A 188 15.29 27.69 -7.31
C ARG A 188 14.09 28.52 -6.86
N TYR A 189 14.18 29.21 -5.72
CA TYR A 189 13.04 29.98 -5.18
C TYR A 189 12.78 31.27 -5.97
N GLU A 190 13.81 31.84 -6.62
CA GLU A 190 13.72 33.10 -7.37
C GLU A 190 12.62 33.06 -8.44
N HIS A 191 12.40 31.90 -9.07
CA HIS A 191 11.37 31.72 -10.09
C HIS A 191 9.94 32.05 -9.62
N CYS A 192 9.65 31.90 -8.32
CA CYS A 192 8.33 32.15 -7.74
C CYS A 192 8.26 33.43 -6.89
N LEU A 193 9.40 33.94 -6.42
CA LEU A 193 9.46 35.08 -5.49
C LEU A 193 8.81 36.34 -6.06
N SER A 194 9.04 36.63 -7.34
CA SER A 194 8.48 37.82 -8.00
C SER A 194 6.94 37.81 -7.97
N VAL A 195 6.34 36.66 -8.27
CA VAL A 195 4.88 36.47 -8.26
C VAL A 195 4.34 36.56 -6.83
N LEU A 196 4.98 35.91 -5.87
CA LEU A 196 4.53 35.92 -4.48
C LEU A 196 4.61 37.33 -3.85
N ARG A 197 5.71 38.05 -4.09
CA ARG A 197 5.85 39.45 -3.64
C ARG A 197 4.76 40.33 -4.26
N ARG A 198 4.49 40.18 -5.56
CA ARG A 198 3.44 40.95 -6.25
C ARG A 198 2.04 40.65 -5.71
N LEU A 199 1.73 39.39 -5.42
CA LEU A 199 0.41 38.99 -4.93
C LEU A 199 0.17 39.37 -3.47
N THR A 200 1.23 39.41 -2.64
CA THR A 200 1.10 39.59 -1.19
C THR A 200 1.51 40.96 -0.70
N GLY A 201 2.33 41.70 -1.46
CA GLY A 201 2.98 42.94 -1.01
C GLY A 201 4.12 42.72 -0.01
N ALA A 202 4.48 41.47 0.29
CA ALA A 202 5.54 41.17 1.24
C ALA A 202 6.94 41.50 0.69
N GLN A 203 7.88 41.82 1.58
CA GLN A 203 9.28 42.12 1.22
C GLN A 203 10.04 40.85 0.76
N GLY A 204 9.61 39.68 1.20
CA GLY A 204 10.17 38.39 0.82
C GLY A 204 9.15 37.27 1.00
N ALA A 205 9.48 36.09 0.49
CA ALA A 205 8.70 34.88 0.68
C ALA A 205 9.64 33.68 0.76
N LEU A 206 9.17 32.58 1.35
CA LEU A 206 9.86 31.29 1.35
C LEU A 206 8.83 30.22 1.00
N ILE A 207 9.23 29.28 0.15
CA ILE A 207 8.38 28.15 -0.24
C ILE A 207 9.00 26.90 0.36
N VAL A 208 8.21 26.20 1.15
CA VAL A 208 8.57 24.89 1.71
C VAL A 208 7.60 23.84 1.18
N ASN A 209 7.90 22.56 1.42
CA ASN A 209 7.14 21.44 0.89
C ASN A 209 5.63 21.53 1.16
N ASN A 210 5.24 21.90 2.38
CA ASN A 210 3.83 22.06 2.76
C ASN A 210 3.68 23.03 3.95
N ASN A 211 2.44 23.37 4.30
CA ASN A 211 2.17 24.28 5.43
C ASN A 211 2.61 23.71 6.79
N ALA A 212 2.64 22.39 6.97
CA ALA A 212 3.09 21.80 8.23
C ALA A 212 4.59 22.03 8.48
N ALA A 213 5.39 22.08 7.40
CA ALA A 213 6.81 22.43 7.47
C ALA A 213 7.09 23.93 7.56
N ALA A 214 6.06 24.78 7.44
CA ALA A 214 6.19 26.23 7.50
C ALA A 214 6.01 26.80 8.92
N VAL A 215 5.44 26.01 9.83
CA VAL A 215 5.23 26.34 11.24
C VAL A 215 6.42 25.87 12.05
#